data_AF-A0A060CBF1-F1
#
_entry.id   AF-A0A060CBF1-F1
#
_cell.length_a   1.000
_cell.length_b   1.000
_cell.length_c   1.000
_cell.angle_alpha   90.00
_cell.angle_beta   90.00
_cell.angle_gamma   90.00
#
_symmetry.space_group_name_H-M   'P 1'
#
loop_
_entity.id
_entity.type
_entity.pdbx_description
1 polymer ?
#
loop_
_entity_poly.entity_id
_entity_poly.type
_entity_poly.pdbx_seq_one_letter_code
_entity_poly.pdbx_strand_id
1 'polypeptide(L)'
;FLFWLFAKLGTNKYYLNSFSGGWGMEMKLEETLLTHGLKRIESRKEVRATQAENPSFMLSLDVPLSENYGHVIGGALAWSGNFALNFELDEFNILNIIGGINSYS
;
A
#
# COMPACT_ATOMS: atom_id res chain seq x y z
N PHE A 1 -4.35 -2.26 22.51
CA PHE A 1 -3.44 -1.24 21.95
C PHE A 1 -3.61 -1.24 20.43
N LEU A 2 -4.43 -0.31 19.88
CA LEU A 2 -4.64 -0.20 18.44
C LEU A 2 -3.47 0.57 17.82
N PHE A 3 -2.66 -0.12 17.00
CA PHE A 3 -1.64 0.51 16.19
C PHE A 3 -2.31 0.96 14.88
N TRP A 4 -2.68 2.24 14.79
CA TRP A 4 -3.06 2.85 13.53
C TRP A 4 -1.81 3.49 12.92
N LEU A 5 -1.42 3.05 11.72
CA LEU A 5 -0.41 3.76 10.95
C LEU A 5 -1.09 4.96 10.27
N PHE A 6 -0.65 6.17 10.64
CA PHE A 6 -1.03 7.41 9.96
C PHE A 6 0.24 8.06 9.42
N ALA A 7 0.31 8.23 8.10
CA ALA A 7 1.36 9.01 7.46
C ALA A 7 0.72 10.03 6.52
N LYS A 8 1.20 11.28 6.59
CA LYS A 8 0.81 12.37 5.69
C LYS A 8 2.02 12.84 4.91
N LEU A 9 1.91 12.88 3.60
CA LEU A 9 2.98 13.30 2.68
C LEU A 9 2.43 14.39 1.76
N GLY A 10 3.29 15.33 1.35
CA GLY A 10 2.95 16.39 0.40
C GLY A 10 3.96 16.42 -0.74
N THR A 11 3.59 15.89 -1.90
CA THR A 11 4.40 15.78 -3.12
C THR A 11 3.49 16.00 -4.34
N ASN A 12 4.05 16.07 -5.54
CA ASN A 12 3.27 16.36 -6.74
C ASN A 12 2.64 15.08 -7.34
N LYS A 13 3.37 13.96 -7.30
CA LYS A 13 2.90 12.66 -7.78
C LYS A 13 3.30 11.52 -6.85
N TYR A 14 2.44 10.50 -6.77
CA TYR A 14 2.69 9.30 -5.98
C TYR A 14 2.49 8.05 -6.83
N TYR A 15 3.49 7.20 -6.87
CA TYR A 15 3.43 5.90 -7.54
C TYR A 15 3.36 4.81 -6.49
N LEU A 16 2.19 4.18 -6.38
CA LEU A 16 1.97 3.06 -5.47
C LEU A 16 2.44 1.78 -6.14
N ASN A 17 3.49 1.22 -5.58
CA ASN A 17 4.05 -0.07 -5.95
C ASN A 17 3.55 -1.11 -4.95
N SER A 18 2.65 -1.97 -5.40
CA SER A 18 2.14 -3.08 -4.62
C SER A 18 2.59 -4.41 -5.21
N PHE A 19 2.87 -5.36 -4.33
CA PHE A 19 3.16 -6.73 -4.74
C PHE A 19 1.84 -7.50 -4.76
N SER A 20 1.32 -7.76 -5.96
CA SER A 20 0.15 -8.64 -6.15
C SER A 20 0.62 -10.02 -6.60
N GLY A 21 0.13 -11.07 -5.93
CA GLY A 21 0.55 -12.45 -6.16
C GLY A 21 -0.66 -13.39 -6.20
N GLY A 22 -0.89 -14.02 -7.34
CA GLY A 22 -1.81 -15.15 -7.48
C GLY A 22 -1.09 -16.46 -7.18
N TRP A 23 -1.84 -17.49 -6.76
CA TRP A 23 -1.30 -18.85 -6.58
C TRP A 23 -0.70 -19.32 -7.91
N GLY A 24 0.63 -19.45 -7.99
CA GLY A 24 1.38 -19.80 -9.21
C GLY A 24 2.12 -18.65 -9.92
N MET A 25 1.95 -17.39 -9.49
CA MET A 25 2.71 -16.22 -9.97
C MET A 25 2.91 -15.25 -8.80
N GLU A 26 3.76 -15.63 -7.85
CA GLU A 26 4.08 -14.83 -6.67
C GLU A 26 5.08 -13.72 -7.04
N MET A 27 4.87 -12.51 -6.52
CA MET A 27 5.72 -11.31 -6.69
C MET A 27 5.63 -10.54 -8.01
N LYS A 28 4.42 -10.29 -8.53
CA LYS A 28 4.30 -9.28 -9.60
C LYS A 28 4.29 -7.88 -8.97
N LEU A 29 5.28 -7.07 -9.34
CA LEU A 29 5.30 -5.65 -9.01
C LEU A 29 4.25 -4.95 -9.89
N GLU A 30 3.20 -4.43 -9.27
CA GLU A 30 2.24 -3.55 -9.93
C GLU A 30 2.49 -2.12 -9.48
N GLU A 31 2.99 -1.31 -10.41
CA GLU A 31 3.07 0.14 -10.24
C GLU A 31 1.75 0.77 -10.70
N THR A 32 1.11 1.51 -9.80
CA THR A 32 -0.11 2.27 -10.09
C THR A 32 0.11 3.73 -9.70
N LEU A 33 -0.09 4.65 -10.64
CA LEU A 33 -0.15 6.07 -10.34
C LEU A 33 -1.38 6.35 -9.47
N LEU A 34 -1.18 6.95 -8.31
CA LEU A 34 -2.28 7.44 -7.47
C LEU A 34 -2.83 8.72 -8.08
N THR A 35 -4.13 8.70 -8.35
CA THR A 35 -4.92 9.86 -8.73
C THR A 35 -5.69 10.38 -7.52
N HIS A 36 -6.24 11.59 -7.63
CA HIS A 36 -7.13 12.14 -6.59
C HIS A 36 -8.25 11.15 -6.25
N GLY A 37 -8.53 11.00 -4.96
CA GLY A 37 -9.50 10.04 -4.42
C GLY A 37 -8.87 8.96 -3.54
N LEU A 38 -9.63 7.89 -3.33
CA LEU A 38 -9.28 6.78 -2.44
C LEU A 38 -8.85 5.55 -3.23
N LYS A 39 -7.63 5.08 -3.01
CA LYS A 39 -7.18 3.75 -3.41
C LYS A 39 -7.10 2.87 -2.17
N ARG A 40 -7.83 1.75 -2.17
CA ARG A 40 -7.82 0.77 -1.09
C ARG A 40 -7.18 -0.53 -1.55
N ILE A 41 -6.26 -1.05 -0.76
CA ILE A 41 -5.72 -2.40 -0.86
C ILE A 41 -6.23 -3.17 0.35
N GLU A 42 -6.96 -4.25 0.12
CA GLU A 42 -7.45 -5.11 1.18
C GLU A 42 -7.21 -6.57 0.86
N SER A 43 -6.90 -7.34 1.90
CA SER A 43 -6.87 -8.80 1.82
C SER A 43 -8.11 -9.37 2.50
N ARG A 44 -8.90 -10.16 1.76
CA ARG A 44 -10.11 -10.86 2.25
C ARG A 44 -9.89 -12.36 2.43
N LYS A 45 -8.64 -12.84 2.36
CA LYS A 45 -8.34 -14.27 2.50
C LYS A 45 -8.26 -14.62 3.98
N GLU A 46 -9.38 -15.07 4.55
CA GLU A 46 -9.43 -15.64 5.90
C GLU A 46 -8.32 -16.69 6.09
N VAL A 47 -7.47 -16.50 7.11
CA VAL A 47 -6.55 -17.48 7.74
C VAL A 47 -5.79 -18.43 6.79
N ARG A 48 -5.52 -18.03 5.54
CA ARG A 48 -4.57 -18.70 4.63
C ARG A 48 -3.38 -17.78 4.32
N ALA A 49 -2.94 -17.06 5.34
CA ALA A 49 -1.89 -16.05 5.27
C ALA A 49 -0.48 -16.63 5.52
N THR A 50 -0.10 -17.65 4.76
CA THR A 50 1.30 -18.14 4.76
C THR A 50 1.95 -18.10 3.38
N GLN A 51 1.27 -17.67 2.31
CA GLN A 51 1.91 -17.71 0.99
C GLN A 51 1.76 -16.50 0.06
N ALA A 52 0.67 -15.74 0.01
CA ALA A 52 0.44 -14.92 -1.20
C ALA A 52 0.55 -13.40 -1.03
N GLU A 53 0.25 -12.82 0.14
CA GLU A 53 0.06 -11.37 0.24
C GLU A 53 0.88 -10.81 1.41
N ASN A 54 2.04 -10.26 1.08
CA ASN A 54 2.79 -9.46 2.02
C ASN A 54 2.10 -8.08 2.09
N PRO A 55 1.65 -7.61 3.26
CA PRO A 55 1.09 -6.27 3.45
C PRO A 55 2.18 -5.18 3.41
N SER A 56 3.04 -5.25 2.40
CA SER A 56 4.11 -4.32 2.10
C SER A 56 3.77 -3.51 0.86
N PHE A 57 4.01 -2.21 0.92
CA PHE A 57 3.86 -1.29 -0.19
C PHE A 57 5.10 -0.41 -0.29
N MET A 58 5.38 0.04 -1.50
CA MET A 58 6.36 1.07 -1.78
C MET A 58 5.67 2.25 -2.45
N LEU A 59 6.01 3.46 -2.04
CA LEU A 59 5.51 4.70 -2.60
C LEU A 59 6.67 5.52 -3.15
N SER A 60 6.75 5.65 -4.47
CA SER A 60 7.72 6.54 -5.10
C SER A 60 7.13 7.93 -5.22
N LEU A 61 7.91 8.94 -4.84
CA LEU A 61 7.52 10.34 -4.83
C LEU A 61 8.06 11.03 -6.08
N ASP A 62 7.18 11.73 -6.80
CA ASP A 62 7.41 12.52 -8.02
C ASP A 62 7.89 11.76 -9.25
N VAL A 63 8.70 10.71 -9.07
CA VAL A 63 9.24 9.86 -10.12
C VAL A 63 8.76 8.41 -9.97
N PRO A 64 8.62 7.66 -11.08
CA PRO A 64 8.40 6.21 -11.05
C PRO A 64 9.51 5.50 -10.26
N LEU A 65 9.23 4.28 -9.78
CA LEU A 65 10.22 3.50 -9.05
C LEU A 65 11.49 3.31 -9.89
N SER A 66 12.63 3.75 -9.36
CA SER A 66 13.95 3.53 -9.96
C SER A 66 14.91 3.01 -8.89
N GLU A 67 15.70 2.00 -9.23
CA GLU A 67 16.63 1.35 -8.29
C GLU A 67 17.76 2.29 -7.83
N ASN A 68 18.10 3.28 -8.65
CA ASN A 68 19.30 4.09 -8.46
C ASN A 68 18.99 5.53 -7.99
N TYR A 69 17.77 6.02 -8.18
CA TYR A 69 17.42 7.43 -7.94
C TYR A 69 15.94 7.58 -7.53
N GLY A 70 15.65 8.57 -6.69
CA GLY A 70 14.27 8.91 -6.30
C GLY A 70 14.02 8.72 -4.81
N HIS A 71 12.96 9.37 -4.33
CA HIS A 71 12.52 9.21 -2.94
C HIS A 71 11.44 8.15 -2.89
N VAL A 72 11.71 7.06 -2.19
CA VAL A 72 10.77 5.95 -2.03
C VAL A 72 10.47 5.77 -0.54
N ILE A 73 9.19 5.65 -0.21
CA ILE A 73 8.70 5.35 1.12
C ILE A 73 8.19 3.91 1.11
N GLY A 74 8.91 3.04 1.80
CA GLY A 74 8.49 1.67 2.05
C GLY A 74 7.71 1.58 3.36
N GLY A 75 6.53 0.98 3.31
CA GLY A 75 5.73 0.65 4.50
C GLY A 75 5.35 -0.82 4.47
N ALA A 76 5.45 -1.49 5.61
CA ALA A 76 4.94 -2.84 5.78
C ALA A 76 4.15 -2.93 7.08
N LEU A 77 2.94 -3.48 7.00
CA LEU A 77 2.12 -3.75 8.17
C LEU A 77 2.46 -5.16 8.66
N ALA A 78 3.05 -5.33 9.84
CA ALA A 78 3.34 -6.66 10.38
C ALA A 78 2.06 -7.37 10.89
N TRP A 79 1.13 -7.69 9.98
CA TRP A 79 -0.15 -8.33 10.29
C TRP A 79 -0.46 -9.44 9.29
N SER A 80 -0.67 -10.64 9.80
CA SER A 80 -0.97 -11.84 9.01
C SER A 80 -2.47 -12.11 8.86
N GLY A 81 -3.35 -11.24 9.34
CA GLY A 81 -4.80 -11.39 9.23
C GLY A 81 -5.41 -10.50 8.15
N ASN A 82 -6.73 -10.32 8.20
CA ASN A 82 -7.42 -9.36 7.36
C ASN A 82 -6.89 -7.94 7.64
N PHE A 83 -6.40 -7.28 6.60
CA PHE A 83 -5.90 -5.90 6.67
C PHE A 83 -6.55 -5.05 5.58
N ALA A 84 -6.62 -3.75 5.85
CA ALA A 84 -6.95 -2.73 4.87
C ALA A 84 -5.92 -1.60 4.94
N LEU A 85 -5.33 -1.30 3.80
CA LEU A 85 -4.47 -0.14 3.55
C LEU A 85 -5.24 0.83 2.66
N ASN A 86 -5.52 2.01 3.18
CA ASN A 86 -6.18 3.10 2.47
C ASN A 86 -5.15 4.16 2.12
N PHE A 87 -5.08 4.52 0.84
CA PHE A 87 -4.26 5.59 0.29
C PHE A 87 -5.23 6.65 -0.26
N GLU A 88 -5.36 7.75 0.45
CA GLU A 88 -6.26 8.84 0.06
C GLU A 88 -5.42 10.04 -0.40
N LEU A 89 -5.59 10.42 -1.66
CA LEU A 89 -4.95 11.59 -2.24
C LEU A 89 -5.96 12.73 -2.31
N ASP A 90 -5.71 13.77 -1.52
CA ASP A 90 -6.53 14.97 -1.48
C ASP A 90 -6.34 15.85 -2.72
N GLU A 91 -7.21 16.83 -2.94
CA GLU A 91 -7.11 17.82 -4.02
C GLU A 91 -5.83 18.66 -3.93
N PHE A 92 -5.28 18.80 -2.72
CA PHE A 92 -4.01 19.49 -2.45
C PHE A 92 -2.76 18.60 -2.64
N ASN A 93 -2.89 17.43 -3.28
CA ASN A 93 -1.82 16.43 -3.42
C ASN A 93 -1.22 15.95 -2.09
N ILE A 94 -2.03 15.96 -1.03
CA ILE A 94 -1.64 15.42 0.26
C ILE A 94 -2.07 13.95 0.30
N LEU A 95 -1.09 13.05 0.42
CA LEU A 95 -1.34 11.62 0.54
C LEU A 95 -1.51 11.25 2.01
N ASN A 96 -2.69 10.73 2.36
CA ASN A 96 -2.98 10.13 3.66
C ASN A 96 -2.95 8.61 3.54
N ILE A 97 -2.10 7.97 4.35
CA ILE A 97 -1.99 6.51 4.42
C ILE A 97 -2.56 6.06 5.75
N ILE A 98 -3.55 5.18 5.69
CA ILE A 98 -4.23 4.61 6.85
C ILE A 98 -4.16 3.08 6.74
N GLY A 99 -3.40 2.45 7.64
CA GLY A 99 -3.31 1.00 7.75
C GLY A 99 -3.97 0.47 9.02
N GLY A 100 -4.79 -0.56 8.88
CA GLY A 100 -5.47 -1.18 10.01
C GLY A 100 -5.96 -2.61 9.76
N ILE A 101 -6.39 -3.25 10.85
CA ILE A 101 -7.03 -4.57 10.82
C ILE A 101 -8.43 -4.41 10.24
N ASN A 102 -8.71 -5.10 9.14
CA ASN A 102 -10.04 -5.09 8.54
C ASN A 102 -10.93 -6.12 9.25
N SER A 103 -11.89 -5.65 10.04
CA SER A 103 -12.79 -6.51 10.82
C SER A 103 -14.07 -6.88 10.08
N TYR A 104 -14.05 -6.93 8.74
CA TYR A 104 -15.22 -7.37 7.97
C TYR A 104 -15.47 -8.86 8.21
N SER A 105 -16.63 -9.14 8.81
CA SER A 105 -17.28 -10.45 8.96
C SER A 105 -18.27 -10.67 7.82
#